data_AF-A0A7R9VYK7-F1
#
_entry.id   AF-A0A7R9VYK7-F1
#
_cell.length_a   1.000
_cell.length_b   1.000
_cell.length_c   1.000
_cell.angle_alpha   90.00
_cell.angle_beta   90.00
_cell.angle_gamma   90.00
#
_symmetry.space_group_name_H-M   'P 1'
#
loop_
_entity.id
_entity.type
_entity.pdbx_description
1 polymer ?
#
loop_
_entity_poly.entity_id
_entity_poly.type
_entity_poly.pdbx_seq_one_letter_code
_entity_poly.pdbx_strand_id
1 'polypeptide(L)'
;VSAAVDERKADYDRANKEVAILCNHQRSVPKAHEDQVEKMEAKLKEMNDELAELEDDLRLALKGKPKKVDKDGVKKEVTLNADSVRNKIARKKEAIQKKQLQAAVKEDLKMVALGTSKINYMDPRITIAWCKRNDVPIEKIFNKSLLGKFSWAMETEPDFVF
;
A
#
# COMPACT_ATOMS: atom_id res chain seq x y z
N VAL A 1 9.94 -2.80 -2.33
CA VAL A 1 9.39 -1.74 -1.46
C VAL A 1 8.67 -2.47 -0.35
N SER A 2 9.21 -2.41 0.87
CA SER A 2 8.68 -3.15 2.02
C SER A 2 7.36 -2.56 2.50
N ALA A 3 6.55 -3.37 3.18
CA ALA A 3 5.31 -2.92 3.85
C ALA A 3 5.55 -1.68 4.74
N ALA A 4 6.69 -1.65 5.45
CA ALA A 4 7.09 -0.52 6.29
C ALA A 4 7.20 0.82 5.54
N VAL A 5 7.65 0.82 4.28
CA VAL A 5 7.73 2.07 3.49
C VAL A 5 6.33 2.57 3.11
N ASP A 6 5.40 1.66 2.79
CA ASP A 6 4.03 2.03 2.46
C ASP A 6 3.29 2.57 3.71
N GLU A 7 3.54 2.00 4.90
CA GLU A 7 3.02 2.49 6.18
C GLU A 7 3.54 3.88 6.54
N ARG A 8 4.86 4.08 6.48
CA ARG A 8 5.48 5.40 6.70
C ARG A 8 4.93 6.45 5.75
N LYS A 9 4.71 6.08 4.49
CA LYS A 9 4.07 6.97 3.52
C LYS A 9 2.64 7.31 3.92
N ALA A 10 1.86 6.34 4.40
CA ALA A 10 0.51 6.59 4.89
C ALA A 10 0.51 7.57 6.07
N ASP A 11 1.46 7.45 7.00
CA ASP A 11 1.65 8.41 8.11
C ASP A 11 1.96 9.82 7.58
N TYR A 12 2.87 9.92 6.61
CA TYR A 12 3.19 11.19 5.97
C TYR A 12 1.96 11.82 5.29
N ASP A 13 1.18 11.02 4.57
CA ASP A 13 -0.03 11.51 3.90
C ASP A 13 -1.10 11.96 4.92
N ARG A 14 -1.23 11.27 6.06
CA ARG A 14 -2.08 11.70 7.18
C ARG A 14 -1.61 13.03 7.78
N ALA A 15 -0.31 13.20 8.03
CA ALA A 15 0.22 14.47 8.51
C ALA A 15 -0.05 15.61 7.51
N ASN A 16 0.14 15.36 6.22
CA ASN A 16 -0.17 16.33 5.16
C ASN A 16 -1.68 16.62 5.05
N LYS A 17 -2.56 15.64 5.35
CA LYS A 17 -4.01 15.85 5.41
C LYS A 17 -4.37 16.89 6.45
N GLU A 18 -3.75 16.84 7.63
CA GLU A 18 -4.00 17.83 8.69
C GLU A 18 -3.57 19.24 8.26
N VAL A 19 -2.41 19.38 7.61
CA VAL A 19 -1.99 20.66 7.01
C VAL A 19 -3.00 21.14 5.97
N ALA A 20 -3.48 20.25 5.10
CA ALA A 20 -4.47 20.59 4.09
C ALA A 20 -5.82 21.01 4.70
N ILE A 21 -6.26 20.37 5.80
CA ILE A 21 -7.47 20.76 6.54
C ILE A 21 -7.28 22.15 7.15
N LEU A 22 -6.14 22.40 7.79
CA LEU A 22 -5.80 23.69 8.38
C LEU A 22 -5.78 24.81 7.33
N CYS A 23 -5.25 24.53 6.13
CA CYS A 23 -5.24 25.45 4.98
C CYS A 23 -6.57 25.50 4.21
N ASN A 24 -7.63 24.85 4.71
CA ASN A 24 -8.96 24.77 4.07
C ASN A 24 -8.94 24.24 2.61
N HIS A 25 -8.06 23.28 2.32
CA HIS A 25 -7.98 22.57 1.04
C HIS A 25 -8.84 21.30 1.03
N GLN A 26 -10.08 21.46 1.47
CA GLN A 26 -11.10 20.42 1.39
C GLN A 26 -11.65 20.33 -0.04
N ARG A 27 -12.15 19.15 -0.41
CA ARG A 27 -12.83 18.89 -1.68
C ARG A 27 -14.03 17.98 -1.45
N SER A 28 -14.99 18.02 -2.37
CA SER A 28 -16.04 17.01 -2.41
C SER A 28 -15.46 15.63 -2.72
N VAL A 29 -16.15 14.59 -2.27
CA VAL A 29 -15.81 13.20 -2.62
C VAL A 29 -15.87 13.07 -4.15
N PRO A 30 -14.81 12.56 -4.81
CA PRO A 30 -14.82 12.38 -6.25
C PRO A 30 -15.97 11.49 -6.71
N LYS A 31 -16.61 11.81 -7.83
CA LYS A 31 -17.73 11.04 -8.37
C LYS A 31 -17.41 9.55 -8.59
N ALA A 32 -16.18 9.25 -9.00
CA ALA A 32 -15.70 7.89 -9.23
C ALA A 32 -15.13 7.21 -7.97
N HIS A 33 -15.24 7.82 -6.79
CA HIS A 33 -14.66 7.27 -5.56
C HIS A 33 -15.31 5.94 -5.18
N GLU A 34 -16.64 5.87 -5.21
CA GLU A 34 -17.42 4.67 -4.89
C GLU A 34 -17.05 3.51 -5.82
N ASP A 35 -17.13 3.69 -7.14
CA ASP A 35 -16.70 2.69 -8.14
C ASP A 35 -15.27 2.21 -7.92
N GLN A 36 -14.38 3.10 -7.47
CA GLN A 36 -12.99 2.75 -7.22
C GLN A 36 -12.81 1.96 -5.92
N VAL A 37 -13.57 2.27 -4.88
CA VAL A 37 -13.58 1.51 -3.62
C VAL A 37 -14.15 0.12 -3.86
N GLU A 38 -15.29 0.02 -4.54
CA GLU A 38 -15.92 -1.26 -4.88
C GLU A 38 -14.96 -2.18 -5.66
N LYS A 39 -14.23 -1.64 -6.66
CA LYS A 39 -13.21 -2.40 -7.39
C LYS A 39 -12.05 -2.88 -6.51
N MET A 40 -11.63 -2.06 -5.53
CA MET A 40 -10.58 -2.46 -4.59
C MET A 40 -11.07 -3.56 -3.64
N GLU A 41 -12.30 -3.47 -3.17
CA GLU A 41 -12.95 -4.47 -2.31
C GLU A 41 -13.16 -5.80 -3.04
N ALA A 42 -13.67 -5.76 -4.27
CA ALA A 42 -13.81 -6.95 -5.11
C ALA A 42 -12.46 -7.64 -5.33
N LYS A 43 -11.38 -6.87 -5.58
CA LYS A 43 -10.04 -7.44 -5.74
C LYS A 43 -9.49 -8.01 -4.44
N LEU A 44 -9.74 -7.36 -3.31
CA LEU A 44 -9.38 -7.90 -1.99
C LEU A 44 -10.11 -9.21 -1.70
N LYS A 45 -11.39 -9.30 -2.05
CA LYS A 45 -12.16 -10.54 -1.91
C LYS A 45 -11.53 -11.68 -2.73
N GLU A 46 -11.25 -11.45 -4.01
CA GLU A 46 -10.57 -12.43 -4.88
C GLU A 46 -9.22 -12.88 -4.28
N MET A 47 -8.41 -11.94 -3.79
CA MET A 47 -7.11 -12.27 -3.18
C MET A 47 -7.24 -13.09 -1.89
N ASN A 48 -8.29 -12.87 -1.10
CA ASN A 48 -8.58 -13.64 0.11
C ASN A 48 -9.12 -15.04 -0.23
N ASP A 49 -9.95 -15.16 -1.26
CA ASP A 49 -10.45 -16.45 -1.75
C ASP A 49 -9.25 -17.31 -2.23
N GLU A 50 -8.34 -16.73 -3.02
CA GLU A 50 -7.09 -17.40 -3.44
C GLU A 50 -6.17 -17.76 -2.25
N LEU A 51 -6.13 -16.92 -1.20
CA LEU A 51 -5.37 -17.22 0.00
C LEU A 51 -5.95 -18.43 0.74
N ALA A 52 -7.27 -18.51 0.86
CA ALA A 52 -7.95 -19.64 1.49
C ALA A 52 -7.70 -20.95 0.72
N GLU A 53 -7.71 -20.91 -0.62
CA GLU A 53 -7.32 -22.07 -1.44
C GLU A 53 -5.86 -22.49 -1.17
N LEU A 54 -4.92 -21.56 -1.11
CA LEU A 54 -3.52 -21.87 -0.79
C LEU A 54 -3.34 -22.46 0.63
N GLU A 55 -4.12 -21.98 1.60
CA GLU A 55 -4.10 -22.53 2.96
C GLU A 55 -4.66 -23.95 3.01
N ASP A 56 -5.68 -24.27 2.21
CA ASP A 56 -6.16 -25.65 2.04
C ASP A 56 -5.11 -26.55 1.37
N ASP A 57 -4.41 -26.05 0.35
CA ASP A 57 -3.32 -26.76 -0.31
C ASP A 57 -2.22 -27.13 0.67
N LEU A 58 -1.83 -26.18 1.53
CA LEU A 58 -0.85 -26.43 2.56
C LEU A 58 -1.35 -27.50 3.54
N ARG A 59 -2.61 -27.44 3.94
CA ARG A 59 -3.22 -28.44 4.83
C ARG A 59 -3.21 -29.84 4.21
N LEU A 60 -3.50 -29.98 2.92
CA LEU A 60 -3.46 -31.25 2.19
C LEU A 60 -2.04 -31.79 2.03
N ALA A 61 -1.08 -30.91 1.71
CA ALA A 61 0.33 -31.23 1.59
C ALA A 61 0.91 -31.78 2.90
N LEU A 62 0.59 -31.13 4.03
CA LEU A 62 1.04 -31.56 5.37
C LEU A 62 0.42 -32.88 5.82
N LYS A 63 -0.80 -33.19 5.39
CA LYS A 63 -1.49 -34.46 5.70
C LYS A 63 -1.04 -35.65 4.84
N GLY A 64 -0.12 -35.44 3.88
CA GLY A 64 0.29 -36.49 2.94
C GLY A 64 -0.84 -36.97 2.03
N LYS A 65 -1.87 -36.14 1.82
CA LYS A 65 -3.00 -36.43 0.92
C LYS A 65 -2.97 -35.45 -0.26
N PRO A 66 -2.06 -35.64 -1.23
CA PRO A 66 -1.87 -34.73 -2.37
C PRO A 66 -3.05 -34.67 -3.36
N LYS A 67 -4.19 -35.31 -3.06
CA LYS A 67 -5.32 -35.40 -4.00
C LYS A 67 -6.17 -34.13 -3.92
N LYS A 68 -6.13 -33.32 -4.96
CA LYS A 68 -7.10 -32.24 -5.20
C LYS A 68 -8.24 -32.74 -6.06
N VAL A 69 -9.44 -32.23 -5.81
CA VAL A 69 -10.59 -32.37 -6.71
C VAL A 69 -10.61 -31.14 -7.59
N ASP A 70 -10.56 -31.32 -8.91
CA ASP A 70 -10.74 -30.20 -9.84
C ASP A 70 -12.21 -29.77 -9.94
N LYS A 71 -12.48 -28.72 -10.73
CA LYS A 71 -13.84 -28.17 -10.91
C LYS A 71 -14.80 -29.18 -11.55
N ASP A 72 -14.28 -30.21 -12.20
CA ASP A 72 -15.05 -31.27 -12.87
C ASP A 72 -15.24 -32.52 -11.98
N GLY A 73 -14.78 -32.46 -10.71
CA GLY A 73 -14.92 -33.55 -9.75
C GLY A 73 -13.84 -34.63 -9.84
N VAL A 74 -12.83 -34.46 -10.68
CA VAL A 74 -11.75 -35.44 -10.90
C VAL A 74 -10.66 -35.26 -9.83
N LYS A 75 -10.29 -36.38 -9.20
CA LYS A 75 -9.21 -36.42 -8.20
C LYS A 75 -7.86 -36.46 -8.91
N LYS A 76 -7.12 -35.35 -8.91
CA LYS A 76 -5.72 -35.29 -9.40
C LYS A 76 -4.75 -35.43 -8.24
N GLU A 77 -3.75 -36.29 -8.42
CA GLU A 77 -2.60 -36.35 -7.52
C GLU A 77 -1.68 -35.16 -7.82
N VAL A 78 -1.44 -34.32 -6.82
CA VAL A 78 -0.64 -33.10 -6.95
C VAL A 78 0.55 -33.18 -6.01
N THR A 79 1.76 -33.25 -6.56
CA THR A 79 2.97 -33.14 -5.75
C THR A 79 3.09 -31.72 -5.17
N LEU A 80 2.57 -31.51 -3.98
CA LEU A 80 2.58 -30.23 -3.28
C LEU A 80 3.82 -30.16 -2.37
N ASN A 81 4.81 -29.36 -2.76
CA ASN A 81 5.90 -28.98 -1.86
C ASN A 81 5.37 -27.98 -0.83
N ALA A 82 5.26 -28.41 0.43
CA ALA A 82 4.72 -27.59 1.53
C ALA A 82 5.46 -26.26 1.71
N ASP A 83 6.78 -26.23 1.53
CA ASP A 83 7.57 -25.01 1.69
C ASP A 83 7.33 -24.02 0.55
N SER A 84 7.11 -24.52 -0.66
CA SER A 84 6.70 -23.68 -1.80
C SER A 84 5.32 -23.05 -1.55
N VAL A 85 4.37 -23.81 -1.02
CA VAL A 85 3.03 -23.30 -0.70
C VAL A 85 3.09 -22.29 0.45
N ARG A 86 3.86 -22.54 1.51
CA ARG A 86 4.11 -21.57 2.60
C ARG A 86 4.65 -20.23 2.06
N ASN A 87 5.63 -20.29 1.17
CA ASN A 87 6.19 -19.09 0.55
C ASN A 87 5.16 -18.32 -0.28
N LYS A 88 4.27 -19.02 -1.00
CA LYS A 88 3.16 -18.39 -1.75
C LYS A 88 2.16 -17.73 -0.80
N ILE A 89 1.77 -18.40 0.28
CA ILE A 89 0.89 -17.86 1.32
C ILE A 89 1.49 -16.59 1.92
N ALA A 90 2.77 -16.62 2.32
CA ALA A 90 3.45 -15.47 2.92
C ALA A 90 3.42 -14.25 1.98
N ARG A 91 3.80 -14.44 0.71
CA ARG A 91 3.76 -13.37 -0.32
C ARG A 91 2.34 -12.86 -0.56
N LYS A 92 1.35 -13.75 -0.57
CA LYS A 92 -0.06 -13.38 -0.78
C LYS A 92 -0.58 -12.56 0.40
N LYS A 93 -0.27 -12.95 1.64
CA LYS A 93 -0.62 -12.20 2.86
C LYS A 93 -0.02 -10.79 2.84
N GLU A 94 1.25 -10.65 2.48
CA GLU A 94 1.90 -9.35 2.34
C GLU A 94 1.21 -8.48 1.27
N ALA A 95 0.86 -9.07 0.12
CA ALA A 95 0.16 -8.36 -0.94
C ALA A 95 -1.25 -7.92 -0.53
N ILE A 96 -1.98 -8.74 0.25
CA ILE A 96 -3.29 -8.38 0.82
C ILE A 96 -3.15 -7.20 1.77
N GLN A 97 -2.22 -7.28 2.74
CA GLN A 97 -1.99 -6.20 3.70
C GLN A 97 -1.70 -4.86 3.00
N LYS A 98 -0.83 -4.90 1.99
CA LYS A 98 -0.54 -3.72 1.17
C LYS A 98 -1.78 -3.15 0.48
N LYS A 99 -2.66 -4.01 -0.05
CA LYS A 99 -3.90 -3.58 -0.71
C LYS A 99 -4.92 -3.01 0.28
N GLN A 100 -5.02 -3.60 1.48
CA GLN A 100 -5.87 -3.09 2.56
C GLN A 100 -5.41 -1.69 2.99
N LEU A 101 -4.10 -1.49 3.19
CA LEU A 101 -3.55 -0.18 3.52
C LEU A 101 -3.87 0.86 2.44
N GLN A 102 -3.72 0.50 1.16
CA GLN A 102 -4.06 1.39 0.04
C GLN A 102 -5.54 1.79 0.03
N ALA A 103 -6.45 0.85 0.30
CA ALA A 103 -7.88 1.13 0.38
C ALA A 103 -8.20 2.05 1.55
N ALA A 104 -7.64 1.77 2.74
CA ALA A 104 -7.83 2.59 3.94
C ALA A 104 -7.33 4.03 3.74
N VAL A 105 -6.12 4.21 3.21
CA VAL A 105 -5.57 5.55 2.92
C VAL A 105 -6.43 6.30 1.91
N LYS A 106 -6.93 5.61 0.89
CA LYS A 106 -7.79 6.24 -0.11
C LYS A 106 -9.11 6.74 0.48
N GLU A 107 -9.71 5.96 1.35
CA GLU A 107 -10.93 6.33 2.05
C GLU A 107 -10.70 7.51 3.00
N ASP A 108 -9.61 7.47 3.77
CA ASP A 108 -9.25 8.52 4.73
C ASP A 108 -8.98 9.89 4.06
N LEU A 109 -8.43 9.87 2.85
CA LEU A 109 -8.05 11.07 2.09
C LEU A 109 -9.13 11.57 1.12
N LYS A 110 -10.32 10.94 1.09
CA LYS A 110 -11.31 11.18 0.01
C LYS A 110 -11.76 12.64 -0.13
N MET A 111 -11.83 13.39 0.99
CA MET A 111 -12.35 14.77 1.06
C MET A 111 -11.27 15.86 1.08
N VAL A 112 -10.00 15.54 0.85
CA VAL A 112 -8.91 16.52 1.01
C VAL A 112 -7.97 16.51 -0.20
N ALA A 113 -7.53 17.70 -0.63
CA ALA A 113 -6.57 17.86 -1.72
C ALA A 113 -5.14 18.08 -1.19
N LEU A 114 -4.38 16.99 -1.07
CA LEU A 114 -3.01 16.98 -0.53
C LEU A 114 -1.95 17.71 -1.38
N GLY A 115 -2.27 18.08 -2.62
CA GLY A 115 -1.31 18.66 -3.55
C GLY A 115 -0.88 20.07 -3.14
N THR A 116 -1.85 20.94 -2.83
CA THR A 116 -1.59 22.35 -2.55
C THR A 116 -0.81 22.53 -1.25
N SER A 117 -1.22 21.85 -0.17
CA SER A 117 -0.52 21.84 1.12
C SER A 117 0.94 21.39 0.95
N LYS A 118 1.16 20.28 0.25
CA LYS A 118 2.49 19.72 0.00
C LYS A 118 3.42 20.61 -0.81
N ILE A 119 2.87 21.37 -1.76
CA ILE A 119 3.69 22.12 -2.71
C ILE A 119 3.96 23.54 -2.24
N ASN A 120 3.01 24.15 -1.51
CA ASN A 120 3.02 25.59 -1.24
C ASN A 120 3.09 25.93 0.26
N TYR A 121 2.73 24.99 1.15
CA TYR A 121 2.59 25.29 2.58
C TYR A 121 3.46 24.40 3.49
N MET A 122 4.16 23.42 2.92
CA MET A 122 5.17 22.64 3.64
C MET A 122 6.55 22.95 3.06
N ASP A 123 7.51 23.27 3.93
CA ASP A 123 8.90 23.42 3.50
C ASP A 123 9.42 22.05 3.03
N PRO A 124 9.87 21.91 1.77
CA PRO A 124 10.32 20.62 1.22
C PRO A 124 11.50 20.02 2.00
N ARG A 125 12.28 20.83 2.73
CA ARG A 125 13.37 20.38 3.60
C ARG A 125 12.86 19.50 4.74
N ILE A 126 11.68 19.81 5.31
CA ILE A 126 11.03 18.98 6.32
C ILE A 126 10.75 17.58 5.76
N THR A 127 10.17 17.52 4.56
CA THR A 127 9.86 16.27 3.87
C THR A 127 11.12 15.46 3.55
N ILE A 128 12.17 16.12 3.05
CA ILE A 128 13.43 15.47 2.67
C ILE A 128 14.15 14.92 3.91
N ALA A 129 14.24 15.72 4.97
CA ALA A 129 14.82 15.28 6.24
C ALA A 129 14.04 14.10 6.83
N TRP A 130 12.70 14.13 6.76
CA TRP A 130 11.86 13.01 7.19
C TRP A 130 12.09 11.76 6.34
N CYS A 131 12.20 11.89 5.00
CA CYS A 131 12.48 10.77 4.11
C CYS A 131 13.82 10.10 4.44
N LYS A 132 14.86 10.90 4.68
CA LYS A 132 16.19 10.41 5.07
C LYS A 132 16.15 9.72 6.45
N ARG A 133 15.48 10.31 7.44
CA ARG A 133 15.33 9.74 8.80
C ARG A 133 14.60 8.39 8.82
N ASN A 134 13.68 8.18 7.88
CA ASN A 134 12.76 7.04 7.89
C ASN A 134 13.02 6.09 6.73
N ASP A 135 14.16 6.17 6.04
CA ASP A 135 14.50 5.33 4.88
C ASP A 135 13.38 5.24 3.84
N VAL A 136 12.66 6.34 3.61
CA VAL A 136 11.60 6.42 2.59
C VAL A 136 12.21 7.02 1.32
N PRO A 137 12.19 6.30 0.19
CA PRO A 137 12.65 6.87 -1.08
C PRO A 137 11.85 8.12 -1.42
N ILE A 138 12.53 9.24 -1.71
CA ILE A 138 11.89 10.54 -1.93
C ILE A 138 10.90 10.51 -3.11
N GLU A 139 11.14 9.63 -4.09
CA GLU A 139 10.28 9.40 -5.27
C GLU A 139 8.91 8.83 -4.89
N LYS A 140 8.76 8.31 -3.66
CA LYS A 140 7.47 7.89 -3.12
C LYS A 140 6.63 9.06 -2.64
N ILE A 141 7.25 10.20 -2.34
CA ILE A 141 6.58 11.40 -1.81
C ILE A 141 6.45 12.48 -2.90
N PHE A 142 7.54 12.72 -3.63
CA PHE A 142 7.65 13.68 -4.71
C PHE A 142 7.77 12.98 -6.07
N ASN A 143 6.92 13.38 -7.02
CA ASN A 143 7.07 12.94 -8.40
C ASN A 143 8.24 13.68 -9.09
N LYS A 144 8.60 13.28 -10.32
CA LYS A 144 9.71 13.88 -11.07
C LYS A 144 9.64 15.41 -11.18
N SER A 145 8.44 15.97 -11.35
CA SER A 145 8.25 17.43 -11.45
C SER A 145 8.55 18.12 -10.12
N LEU A 146 8.10 17.55 -9.00
CA LEU A 146 8.37 18.10 -7.67
C LEU A 146 9.84 17.96 -7.27
N LEU A 147 10.51 16.87 -7.67
CA LEU A 147 11.96 16.72 -7.47
C LEU A 147 12.75 17.79 -8.21
N GLY A 148 12.36 18.14 -9.44
CA GLY A 148 12.96 19.26 -10.16
C GLY A 148 12.72 20.61 -9.46
N LYS A 149 11.48 20.87 -9.03
CA LYS A 149 11.10 22.10 -8.32
C LYS A 149 11.85 22.27 -6.99
N PHE A 150 12.05 21.19 -6.25
CA PHE A 150 12.67 21.19 -4.93
C PHE A 150 14.13 20.72 -4.94
N SER A 151 14.79 20.77 -6.09
CA SER A 151 16.21 20.40 -6.25
C SER A 151 17.13 21.11 -5.26
N TRP A 152 16.87 22.39 -4.96
CA TRP A 152 17.60 23.19 -3.98
C TRP A 152 17.54 22.65 -2.54
N ALA A 153 16.55 21.82 -2.21
CA ALA A 153 16.35 21.27 -0.87
C ALA A 153 16.91 19.83 -0.71
N MET A 154 17.38 19.19 -1.80
CA MET A 154 17.75 17.77 -1.80
C MET A 154 18.92 17.42 -0.87
N GLU A 155 19.81 18.39 -0.64
CA GLU A 155 20.98 18.24 0.23
C GLU A 155 20.64 18.40 1.73
N THR A 156 19.38 18.66 2.09
CA THR A 156 18.97 18.85 3.50
C THR A 156 19.33 17.66 4.39
N GLU A 157 20.01 17.91 5.50
CA GLU A 157 20.39 16.88 6.46
C GLU A 157 19.19 16.26 7.21
N PRO A 158 19.29 14.99 7.67
CA PRO A 158 18.19 14.32 8.35
C PRO A 158 17.73 15.01 9.63
N ASP A 159 18.61 15.73 10.33
CA ASP A 159 18.35 16.41 11.61
C ASP A 159 17.74 17.81 11.45
N PHE A 160 17.44 18.25 10.23
CA PHE A 160 16.82 19.54 9.96
C PHE A 160 15.52 19.77 10.77
N VAL A 161 15.45 20.97 11.37
CA VAL A 161 14.30 21.52 12.09
C VAL A 161 13.95 22.87 11.45
N PHE A 162 12.67 23.09 11.15
CA PHE A 162 12.16 24.30 10.52
C PHE A 162 11.98 25.45 11.53
#